data_AF-A0A2V7PYJ6-F1
#
_entry.id   AF-A0A2V7PYJ6-F1
#
_cell.length_a   1.000
_cell.length_b   1.000
_cell.length_c   1.000
_cell.angle_alpha   90.00
_cell.angle_beta   90.00
_cell.angle_gamma   90.00
#
_symmetry.space_group_name_H-M   'P 1'
#
loop_
_entity.id
_entity.type
_entity.pdbx_description
1 polymer ?
#
loop_
_entity_poly.entity_id
_entity_poly.type
_entity_poly.pdbx_seq_one_letter_code
_entity_poly.pdbx_strand_id
1 'polypeptide(L)'
;MTVFLLSACDGVSRPDDTLGLQSAARWEWHGRLVVEGDSALTLVRMAIDTTHGGGDVGLARYDFNPAVGEGDEYSLSLGLDLANVRDLRQNVPYALGPPPARLPAYATVTCLCRPLKPDSVRGTFTLATRGLRQITGRVDATLYFTEWDDAARHVTYSLHQRIDLVK
;
A
#
# COMPACT_ATOMS: atom_id res chain seq x y z
N MET A 1 -17.39 30.98 27.48
CA MET A 1 -17.91 30.13 26.41
C MET A 1 -16.75 29.31 25.88
N THR A 2 -16.57 28.10 26.42
CA THR A 2 -15.40 27.26 26.13
C THR A 2 -15.65 26.54 24.81
N VAL A 3 -14.96 26.97 23.75
CA VAL A 3 -15.03 26.31 22.44
C VAL A 3 -14.24 25.01 22.54
N PHE A 4 -14.95 23.87 22.58
CA PHE A 4 -14.37 22.55 22.34
C PHE A 4 -13.99 22.46 20.86
N LEU A 5 -12.73 22.76 20.54
CA LEU A 5 -12.11 22.37 19.28
C LEU A 5 -11.95 20.84 19.31
N LEU A 6 -12.95 20.14 18.77
CA LEU A 6 -12.84 18.74 18.35
C LEU A 6 -11.93 18.68 17.12
N SER A 7 -10.64 18.96 17.31
CA SER A 7 -9.62 18.52 16.38
C SER A 7 -9.45 17.01 16.58
N ALA A 8 -10.34 16.24 15.96
CA ALA A 8 -9.95 14.90 15.53
C ALA A 8 -8.86 15.10 14.47
N CYS A 9 -7.64 15.38 14.93
CA CYS A 9 -6.46 15.39 14.08
C CYS A 9 -6.45 14.02 13.41
N ASP A 10 -6.45 14.04 12.09
CA ASP A 10 -6.28 12.86 11.29
C ASP A 10 -4.89 12.27 11.58
N GLY A 11 -4.79 11.38 12.58
CA GLY A 11 -3.52 10.88 13.11
C GLY A 11 -2.71 10.05 12.12
N VAL A 12 -3.27 9.79 10.94
CA VAL A 12 -2.63 9.04 9.86
C VAL A 12 -2.00 9.92 8.79
N SER A 13 -2.34 11.21 8.70
CA SER A 13 -1.68 12.17 7.80
C SER A 13 -0.65 12.99 8.57
N ARG A 14 0.55 13.19 8.00
CA ARG A 14 1.61 13.98 8.63
C ARG A 14 2.28 14.96 7.65
N PRO A 15 2.87 16.07 8.16
CA PRO A 15 3.50 17.08 7.31
C PRO A 15 4.69 16.58 6.48
N ASP A 16 5.34 15.51 6.91
CA ASP A 16 6.47 14.85 6.26
C ASP A 16 6.09 13.62 5.44
N ASP A 17 4.79 13.43 5.19
CA ASP A 17 4.30 12.34 4.35
C ASP A 17 4.92 12.43 2.95
N THR A 18 5.23 11.25 2.41
CA THR A 18 5.76 11.11 1.06
C THR A 18 4.80 11.80 0.08
N LEU A 19 5.31 12.60 -0.85
CA LEU A 19 4.49 13.25 -1.86
C LEU A 19 3.87 12.19 -2.79
N GLY A 20 2.54 12.15 -2.85
CA GLY A 20 1.79 11.26 -3.74
C GLY A 20 0.30 11.29 -3.40
N LEU A 21 -0.55 11.30 -4.43
CA LEU A 21 -1.99 11.27 -4.28
C LEU A 21 -2.48 9.83 -4.43
N GLN A 22 -3.24 9.34 -3.45
CA GLN A 22 -3.95 8.08 -3.64
C GLN A 22 -5.05 8.28 -4.69
N SER A 23 -4.85 7.74 -5.89
CA SER A 23 -5.77 7.91 -7.01
C SER A 23 -6.79 6.79 -7.15
N ALA A 24 -6.46 5.61 -6.64
CA ALA A 24 -7.38 4.49 -6.58
C ALA A 24 -7.14 3.66 -5.32
N ALA A 25 -8.20 3.10 -4.77
CA ALA A 25 -8.08 2.07 -3.74
C ALA A 25 -9.30 1.15 -3.74
N ARG A 26 -9.06 -0.09 -3.34
CA ARG A 26 -10.08 -1.12 -3.24
C ARG A 26 -9.83 -2.00 -2.01
N TRP A 27 -10.92 -2.43 -1.38
CA TRP A 27 -10.95 -3.38 -0.27
C TRP A 27 -11.98 -4.48 -0.54
N GLU A 28 -11.60 -5.73 -0.31
CA GLU A 28 -12.52 -6.88 -0.35
C GLU A 28 -12.38 -7.76 0.89
N TRP A 29 -13.48 -8.32 1.39
CA TRP A 29 -13.55 -9.14 2.62
C TRP A 29 -13.34 -10.63 2.39
N HIS A 30 -13.31 -11.01 1.11
CA HIS A 30 -13.19 -12.40 0.68
C HIS A 30 -12.30 -12.45 -0.57
N GLY A 31 -11.21 -11.70 -0.51
CA GLY A 31 -10.27 -11.57 -1.60
C GLY A 31 -8.95 -12.25 -1.28
N ARG A 32 -8.21 -12.50 -2.34
CA ARG A 32 -6.79 -12.82 -2.31
C ARG A 32 -6.06 -11.81 -3.19
N LEU A 33 -4.94 -11.29 -2.70
CA LEU A 33 -4.06 -10.51 -3.55
C LEU A 33 -3.37 -11.46 -4.54
N VAL A 34 -3.54 -11.19 -5.82
CA VAL A 34 -2.89 -11.89 -6.92
C VAL A 34 -1.88 -10.96 -7.55
N VAL A 35 -0.65 -11.47 -7.72
CA VAL A 35 0.47 -10.76 -8.28
C VAL A 35 0.98 -11.58 -9.45
N GLU A 36 0.63 -11.15 -10.66
CA GLU A 36 0.97 -11.83 -11.90
C GLU A 36 1.99 -11.02 -12.70
N GLY A 37 3.08 -11.67 -13.11
CA GLY A 37 3.99 -11.13 -14.09
C GLY A 37 3.56 -11.52 -15.50
N ASP A 38 3.39 -10.53 -16.38
CA ASP A 38 3.25 -10.72 -17.82
C ASP A 38 4.66 -10.67 -18.44
N SER A 39 5.18 -11.85 -18.78
CA SER A 39 6.51 -11.99 -19.37
C SER A 39 6.60 -11.48 -20.82
N ALA A 40 5.49 -11.31 -21.51
CA ALA A 40 5.46 -10.78 -22.88
C ALA A 40 5.54 -9.24 -22.88
N LEU A 41 4.98 -8.60 -21.87
CA LEU A 41 4.96 -7.14 -21.74
C LEU A 41 5.93 -6.59 -20.68
N THR A 42 6.66 -7.46 -19.96
CA THR A 42 7.42 -7.09 -18.75
C THR A 42 6.57 -6.28 -17.76
N LEU A 43 5.27 -6.60 -17.71
CA LEU A 43 4.29 -5.92 -16.89
C LEU A 43 3.97 -6.75 -15.66
N VAL A 44 3.46 -6.06 -14.65
CA VAL A 44 3.04 -6.66 -13.40
C VAL A 44 1.66 -6.20 -13.11
N ARG A 45 0.80 -7.16 -12.84
CA ARG A 45 -0.58 -6.88 -12.47
C ARG A 45 -0.75 -7.34 -11.04
N MET A 46 -1.06 -6.37 -10.19
CA MET A 46 -1.62 -6.64 -8.88
C MET A 46 -3.13 -6.49 -8.97
N ALA A 47 -3.84 -7.51 -8.53
CA ALA A 47 -5.30 -7.54 -8.54
C ALA A 47 -5.83 -8.21 -7.29
N ILE A 48 -7.11 -7.98 -7.00
CA ILE A 48 -7.84 -8.74 -5.99
C ILE A 48 -8.65 -9.80 -6.71
N ASP A 49 -8.32 -11.07 -6.46
CA ASP A 49 -9.15 -12.21 -6.86
C ASP A 49 -10.20 -12.49 -5.78
N THR A 50 -11.46 -12.51 -6.18
CA THR A 50 -12.61 -12.79 -5.29
C THR A 50 -13.25 -14.15 -5.57
N THR A 51 -12.72 -14.93 -6.51
CA THR A 51 -13.33 -16.17 -7.00
C THR A 51 -13.00 -17.39 -6.15
N HIS A 52 -11.80 -17.43 -5.55
CA HIS A 52 -11.33 -18.55 -4.72
C HIS A 52 -11.46 -18.30 -3.21
N GLY A 53 -12.06 -17.17 -2.84
CA GLY A 53 -12.16 -16.72 -1.47
C GLY A 53 -10.83 -16.35 -0.82
N GLY A 54 -10.91 -15.93 0.44
CA GLY A 54 -9.76 -15.45 1.19
C GLY A 54 -10.18 -14.57 2.36
N GLY A 55 -9.31 -13.61 2.67
CA GLY A 55 -9.49 -12.66 3.77
C GLY A 55 -9.78 -11.25 3.28
N ASP A 56 -9.60 -10.31 4.20
CA ASP A 56 -9.56 -8.88 3.94
C ASP A 56 -8.29 -8.52 3.18
N VAL A 57 -8.43 -7.99 1.97
CA VAL A 57 -7.30 -7.52 1.15
C VAL A 57 -7.54 -6.10 0.66
N GLY A 58 -6.50 -5.28 0.75
CA GLY A 58 -6.47 -3.91 0.26
C GLY A 58 -5.54 -3.78 -0.93
N LEU A 59 -5.94 -3.03 -1.94
CA LEU A 59 -5.08 -2.61 -3.04
C LEU A 59 -5.24 -1.11 -3.24
N ALA A 60 -4.17 -0.35 -3.07
CA ALA A 60 -4.15 1.09 -3.30
C ALA A 60 -3.15 1.46 -4.40
N ARG A 61 -3.44 2.53 -5.13
CA ARG A 61 -2.56 3.16 -6.10
C ARG A 61 -2.30 4.59 -5.66
N TYR A 62 -1.03 4.95 -5.68
CA TYR A 62 -0.53 6.28 -5.38
C TYR A 62 0.17 6.82 -6.62
N ASP A 63 -0.32 7.93 -7.16
CA ASP A 63 0.35 8.64 -8.25
C ASP A 63 1.24 9.74 -7.65
N PHE A 64 2.51 9.77 -8.03
CA PHE A 64 3.49 10.75 -7.58
C PHE A 64 4.41 11.18 -8.71
N ASN A 65 4.88 12.42 -8.64
CA ASN A 65 5.94 12.89 -9.51
C ASN A 65 7.24 12.94 -8.69
N PRO A 66 8.19 12.01 -8.90
CA PRO A 66 9.41 11.95 -8.11
C PRO A 66 10.41 13.07 -8.47
N ALA A 67 10.19 13.84 -9.56
CA ALA A 67 11.07 14.93 -9.96
C ALA A 67 10.30 16.27 -10.10
N VAL A 68 10.83 17.33 -9.49
CA VAL A 68 10.43 18.70 -9.83
C VAL A 68 11.08 19.03 -11.18
N GLY A 69 10.43 18.63 -12.26
CA GLY A 69 10.89 18.85 -13.64
C GLY A 69 10.61 17.66 -14.54
N GLU A 70 9.65 17.87 -15.46
CA GLU A 70 9.29 17.05 -16.64
C GLU A 70 8.80 15.60 -16.43
N GLY A 71 7.53 15.38 -16.78
CA GLY A 71 7.21 14.43 -17.84
C GLY A 71 6.42 13.18 -17.46
N ASP A 72 6.86 12.43 -16.45
CA ASP A 72 6.36 11.07 -16.25
C ASP A 72 5.69 10.90 -14.89
N GLU A 73 4.40 10.56 -14.89
CA GLU A 73 3.64 10.23 -13.69
C GLU A 73 4.06 8.83 -13.20
N TYR A 74 4.80 8.79 -12.09
CA TYR A 74 5.10 7.53 -11.44
C TYR A 74 3.90 7.12 -10.61
N SER A 75 3.73 5.82 -10.49
CA SER A 75 2.62 5.33 -9.71
C SER A 75 2.93 4.02 -9.04
N LEU A 76 2.71 4.00 -7.75
CA LEU A 76 2.95 2.88 -6.87
C LEU A 76 1.62 2.19 -6.61
N SER A 77 1.54 0.90 -6.90
CA SER A 77 0.49 0.06 -6.35
C SER A 77 1.01 -0.64 -5.10
N LEU A 78 0.23 -0.61 -4.02
CA LEU A 78 0.48 -1.25 -2.75
C LEU A 78 -0.66 -2.22 -2.44
N GLY A 79 -0.34 -3.51 -2.33
CA GLY A 79 -1.25 -4.55 -1.89
C GLY A 79 -0.98 -4.93 -0.43
N LEU A 80 -2.03 -4.98 0.39
CA LEU A 80 -2.00 -5.41 1.79
C LEU A 80 -2.91 -6.63 1.98
N ASP A 81 -2.36 -7.71 2.51
CA ASP A 81 -3.14 -8.83 3.03
C ASP A 81 -3.42 -8.59 4.52
N LEU A 82 -4.64 -8.16 4.81
CA LEU A 82 -5.11 -7.82 6.15
C LEU A 82 -5.64 -9.04 6.91
N ALA A 83 -5.68 -10.22 6.26
CA ALA A 83 -6.24 -11.46 6.75
C ALA A 83 -7.67 -11.31 7.30
N ASN A 84 -7.82 -11.06 8.59
CA ASN A 84 -9.10 -10.70 9.20
C ASN A 84 -8.93 -9.33 9.85
N VAL A 85 -9.46 -8.29 9.20
CA VAL A 85 -9.34 -6.91 9.71
C VAL A 85 -10.02 -6.74 11.07
N ARG A 86 -10.94 -7.64 11.44
CA ARG A 86 -11.61 -7.57 12.74
C ARG A 86 -10.69 -7.89 13.92
N ASP A 87 -9.61 -8.61 13.65
CA ASP A 87 -8.61 -8.96 14.66
C ASP A 87 -7.55 -7.86 14.83
N LEU A 88 -7.55 -6.85 13.94
CA LEU A 88 -6.66 -5.70 14.03
C LEU A 88 -7.24 -4.65 14.98
N ARG A 89 -6.42 -4.27 15.95
CA ARG A 89 -6.70 -3.20 16.91
C ARG A 89 -6.32 -1.86 16.29
N GLN A 90 -7.11 -0.83 16.58
CA GLN A 90 -6.80 0.52 16.15
C GLN A 90 -5.56 1.05 16.87
N ASN A 91 -4.79 1.89 16.18
CA ASN A 91 -3.59 2.56 16.65
C ASN A 91 -2.47 1.61 17.11
N VAL A 92 -2.51 0.36 16.65
CA VAL A 92 -1.43 -0.62 16.85
C VAL A 92 -0.68 -0.79 15.53
N PRO A 93 0.66 -0.61 15.51
CA PRO A 93 1.46 -0.87 14.33
C PRO A 93 1.63 -2.38 14.13
N TYR A 94 1.27 -2.86 12.94
CA TYR A 94 1.46 -4.25 12.51
C TYR A 94 2.57 -4.34 11.48
N ALA A 95 3.52 -5.25 11.69
CA ALA A 95 4.65 -5.44 10.78
C ALA A 95 4.19 -5.92 9.39
N LEU A 96 4.72 -5.27 8.36
CA LEU A 96 4.54 -5.62 6.95
C LEU A 96 5.69 -6.51 6.44
N GLY A 97 5.38 -7.48 5.58
CA GLY A 97 6.36 -8.33 4.90
C GLY A 97 6.05 -9.83 4.99
N PRO A 98 7.00 -10.72 4.64
CA PRO A 98 6.82 -12.17 4.77
C PRO A 98 6.79 -12.59 6.24
N PRO A 99 6.28 -13.80 6.55
CA PRO A 99 6.43 -14.38 7.89
C PRO A 99 7.87 -14.27 8.39
N PRO A 100 8.11 -13.84 9.64
CA PRO A 100 7.15 -13.77 10.75
C PRO A 100 6.33 -12.47 10.84
N ALA A 101 6.40 -11.56 9.86
CA ALA A 101 5.56 -10.37 9.84
C ALA A 101 4.07 -10.74 9.83
N ARG A 102 3.24 -9.88 10.45
CA ARG A 102 1.81 -10.17 10.65
C ARG A 102 1.01 -10.00 9.37
N LEU A 103 1.36 -9.01 8.55
CA LEU A 103 0.61 -8.61 7.37
C LEU A 103 1.50 -8.73 6.12
N PRO A 104 1.27 -9.73 5.26
CA PRO A 104 1.90 -9.77 3.95
C PRO A 104 1.60 -8.50 3.14
N ALA A 105 2.61 -7.96 2.48
CA ALA A 105 2.48 -6.74 1.68
C ALA A 105 3.33 -6.83 0.42
N TYR A 106 2.84 -6.19 -0.65
CA TYR A 106 3.46 -6.22 -1.97
C TYR A 106 3.40 -4.83 -2.59
N ALA A 107 4.46 -4.44 -3.28
CA ALA A 107 4.53 -3.18 -3.99
C ALA A 107 5.01 -3.38 -5.43
N THR A 108 4.48 -2.57 -6.35
CA THR A 108 5.03 -2.41 -7.69
C THR A 108 4.88 -0.97 -8.14
N VAL A 109 5.78 -0.50 -8.98
CA VAL A 109 5.70 0.83 -9.60
C VAL A 109 5.36 0.62 -11.06
N THR A 110 4.53 1.48 -11.65
CA THR A 110 4.11 1.47 -13.07
C THR A 110 5.25 1.81 -14.05
N CYS A 111 6.49 1.48 -13.70
CA CYS A 111 7.49 1.15 -14.70
C CYS A 111 7.23 -0.29 -15.19
N LEU A 112 7.78 -0.69 -16.34
CA LEU A 112 7.78 -2.09 -16.82
C LEU A 112 8.68 -2.99 -15.93
N CYS A 113 8.52 -2.90 -14.62
CA CYS A 113 9.36 -3.50 -13.61
C CYS A 113 8.68 -4.75 -13.05
N ARG A 114 9.47 -5.79 -12.74
CA ARG A 114 8.96 -7.05 -12.19
C ARG A 114 8.25 -6.85 -10.83
N PRO A 115 7.29 -7.73 -10.47
CA PRO A 115 6.60 -7.62 -9.21
C PRO A 115 7.63 -7.95 -8.16
N LEU A 116 7.62 -7.20 -7.09
CA LEU A 116 8.54 -7.50 -6.02
C LEU A 116 8.02 -8.69 -5.20
N LYS A 117 8.95 -9.47 -4.66
CA LYS A 117 8.66 -10.60 -3.75
C LYS A 117 7.81 -10.12 -2.55
N PRO A 118 7.16 -11.01 -1.79
CA PRO A 118 6.45 -10.63 -0.55
C PRO A 118 7.27 -9.83 0.48
N ASP A 119 8.60 -9.77 0.33
CA ASP A 119 9.56 -9.00 1.15
C ASP A 119 9.91 -7.62 0.57
N SER A 120 9.11 -7.17 -0.39
CA SER A 120 9.27 -5.90 -1.09
C SER A 120 8.89 -4.69 -0.28
N VAL A 121 8.09 -4.90 0.76
CA VAL A 121 7.57 -3.88 1.64
C VAL A 121 7.95 -4.30 3.05
N ARG A 122 8.76 -3.48 3.71
CA ARG A 122 9.09 -3.67 5.12
C ARG A 122 8.74 -2.41 5.89
N GLY A 123 8.08 -2.59 7.02
CA GLY A 123 7.63 -1.46 7.83
C GLY A 123 6.39 -1.82 8.60
N THR A 124 5.49 -0.85 8.73
CA THR A 124 4.27 -1.03 9.52
C THR A 124 3.03 -0.50 8.82
N PHE A 125 1.92 -1.19 9.07
CA PHE A 125 0.58 -0.66 8.85
C PHE A 125 -0.08 -0.41 10.20
N THR A 126 -0.60 0.80 10.39
CA THR A 126 -1.39 1.18 11.56
C THR A 126 -2.84 1.42 11.14
N LEU A 127 -3.75 0.60 11.67
CA LEU A 127 -5.18 0.79 11.46
C LEU A 127 -5.66 2.00 12.28
N ALA A 128 -6.27 3.00 11.65
CA ALA A 128 -6.87 4.12 12.37
C ALA A 128 -8.38 3.95 12.52
N THR A 129 -9.08 3.70 11.43
CA THR A 129 -10.54 3.51 11.45
C THR A 129 -10.94 2.33 10.58
N ARG A 130 -11.93 1.57 11.06
CA ARG A 130 -12.57 0.47 10.33
C ARG A 130 -14.06 0.74 10.27
N GLY A 131 -14.51 1.28 9.14
CA GLY A 131 -15.92 1.45 8.81
C GLY A 131 -16.51 0.22 8.11
N LEU A 132 -17.81 0.31 7.80
CA LEU A 132 -18.55 -0.76 7.10
C LEU A 132 -18.17 -0.92 5.62
N ARG A 133 -17.56 0.09 5.00
CA ARG A 133 -17.15 0.07 3.58
C ARG A 133 -15.79 0.75 3.35
N GLN A 134 -15.11 1.13 4.43
CA GLN A 134 -13.87 1.88 4.35
C GLN A 134 -12.95 1.46 5.48
N ILE A 135 -11.67 1.30 5.17
CA ILE A 135 -10.58 1.21 6.13
C ILE A 135 -9.69 2.42 5.90
N THR A 136 -9.39 3.14 6.96
CA THR A 136 -8.36 4.19 6.95
C THR A 136 -7.23 3.76 7.87
N GLY A 137 -6.01 3.92 7.39
CA GLY A 137 -4.81 3.62 8.16
C GLY A 137 -3.63 4.44 7.70
N ARG A 138 -2.46 4.07 8.21
CA ARG A 138 -1.18 4.64 7.82
C ARG A 138 -0.21 3.52 7.46
N VAL A 139 0.55 3.73 6.39
CA VAL A 139 1.68 2.89 6.00
C VAL A 139 2.94 3.71 6.20
N ASP A 140 3.85 3.18 7.02
CA ASP A 140 5.21 3.68 7.17
C ASP A 140 6.15 2.53 6.80
N ALA A 141 6.69 2.55 5.58
CA ALA A 141 7.42 1.43 5.02
C ALA A 141 8.55 1.83 4.07
N THR A 142 9.57 0.99 4.00
CA THR A 142 10.57 0.99 2.92
C THR A 142 10.14 -0.01 1.86
N LEU A 143 10.10 0.45 0.62
CA LEU A 143 9.85 -0.34 -0.57
C LEU A 143 11.17 -0.65 -1.27
N TYR A 144 11.39 -1.88 -1.68
CA TYR A 144 12.65 -2.36 -2.26
C TYR A 144 12.47 -2.73 -3.73
N PHE A 145 12.77 -1.80 -4.65
CA PHE A 145 12.63 -1.99 -6.09
C PHE A 145 13.91 -2.46 -6.78
N THR A 146 13.74 -2.99 -7.98
CA THR A 146 14.82 -3.15 -8.97
C THR A 146 14.62 -2.07 -10.04
N GLU A 147 15.69 -1.43 -10.50
CA GLU A 147 15.62 -0.42 -11.56
C GLU A 147 15.08 -1.02 -12.86
N TRP A 148 14.40 -0.19 -13.66
CA TRP A 148 13.74 -0.64 -14.88
C TRP A 148 14.74 -0.98 -16.01
N ASP A 149 15.85 -0.24 -16.08
CA ASP A 149 16.90 -0.34 -17.09
C ASP A 149 18.04 -1.29 -16.69
N ASP A 150 18.16 -1.63 -15.40
CA ASP A 150 19.16 -2.56 -14.90
C ASP A 150 18.61 -3.48 -13.80
N ALA A 151 18.44 -4.76 -14.14
CA ALA A 151 17.95 -5.79 -13.22
C ALA A 151 18.90 -6.10 -12.05
N ALA A 152 20.17 -5.69 -12.13
CA ALA A 152 21.15 -5.84 -11.06
C ALA A 152 21.16 -4.65 -10.09
N ARG A 153 20.50 -3.54 -10.43
CA ARG A 153 20.41 -2.36 -9.57
C ARG A 153 19.15 -2.40 -8.71
N HIS A 154 19.36 -2.17 -7.42
CA HIS A 154 18.29 -2.16 -6.42
C HIS A 154 18.18 -0.78 -5.81
N VAL A 155 16.96 -0.25 -5.76
CA VAL A 155 16.66 1.06 -5.19
C VAL A 155 15.62 0.93 -4.11
N THR A 156 15.72 1.78 -3.10
CA THR A 156 14.77 1.82 -1.99
C THR A 156 13.98 3.11 -2.01
N TYR A 157 12.71 3.03 -1.65
CA TYR A 157 11.82 4.19 -1.54
C TYR A 157 11.12 4.18 -0.18
N SER A 158 11.10 5.33 0.49
CA SER A 158 10.35 5.49 1.73
C SER A 158 8.92 5.94 1.43
N LEU A 159 7.95 5.14 1.87
CA LEU A 159 6.53 5.45 1.83
C LEU A 159 6.02 5.74 3.24
N HIS A 160 5.63 6.99 3.46
CA HIS A 160 4.99 7.48 4.67
C HIS A 160 3.67 8.11 4.25
N GLN A 161 2.58 7.35 4.31
CA GLN A 161 1.30 7.86 3.82
C GLN A 161 0.10 7.29 4.55
N ARG A 162 -0.94 8.11 4.62
CA ARG A 162 -2.31 7.66 4.83
C ARG A 162 -2.75 6.71 3.70
N ILE A 163 -3.52 5.69 4.06
CA ILE A 163 -4.18 4.79 3.11
C ILE A 163 -5.67 4.77 3.40
N ASP A 164 -6.48 4.92 2.35
CA ASP A 164 -7.93 4.84 2.40
C ASP A 164 -8.43 3.75 1.47
N LEU A 165 -8.68 2.56 2.03
CA LEU A 165 -9.20 1.42 1.28
C LEU A 165 -10.72 1.46 1.29
N VAL A 166 -11.35 1.39 0.11
CA VAL A 166 -12.80 1.50 -0.06
C VAL A 166 -13.38 0.27 -0.74
N LYS A 167 -14.62 -0.10 -0.39
CA LYS A 167 -15.34 -1.23 -0.96
C LYS A 167 -16.37 -0.83 -2.00
#